data_AF-A0A916HTJ5-F1
#
_entry.id   AF-A0A916HTJ5-F1
#
_cell.length_a   1.000
_cell.length_b   1.000
_cell.length_c   1.000
_cell.angle_alpha   90.00
_cell.angle_beta   90.00
_cell.angle_gamma   90.00
#
_symmetry.space_group_name_H-M   'P 1'
#
loop_
_entity.id
_entity.type
_entity.pdbx_description
1 polymer ?
#
loop_
_entity_poly.entity_id
_entity_poly.type
_entity_poly.pdbx_seq_one_letter_code
_entity_poly.pdbx_strand_id
1 'polypeptide(L)'
;MNSNTTLGLYASVVSITEQMLAATKAQDWDLLEKLEADCAACMTDVRSMDSKTRLTGDELRQKISYIERILATDKEIRYLVEPWMVKLSGLINSTGNKQKLHHAYGNSPGH
;
A
#
# COMPACT_ATOMS: atom_id res chain seq x y z
N MET A 1 6.64 -19.41 -19.57
CA MET A 1 7.25 -19.44 -18.23
C MET A 1 7.27 -18.05 -17.58
N ASN A 2 6.22 -17.21 -17.78
CA ASN A 2 6.17 -15.86 -17.18
C ASN A 2 5.15 -15.78 -16.04
N SER A 3 4.19 -16.68 -16.01
CA SER A 3 3.10 -16.79 -15.04
C SER A 3 3.57 -16.96 -13.60
N ASN A 4 4.58 -17.82 -13.39
CA ASN A 4 5.14 -18.08 -12.06
C ASN A 4 5.92 -16.86 -11.52
N THR A 5 6.58 -16.10 -12.41
CA THR A 5 7.25 -14.84 -12.06
C THR A 5 6.24 -13.76 -11.69
N THR A 6 5.14 -13.63 -12.44
CA THR A 6 4.06 -12.70 -12.11
C THR A 6 3.42 -13.01 -10.76
N LEU A 7 3.13 -14.29 -10.46
CA LEU A 7 2.59 -14.68 -9.15
C LEU A 7 3.56 -14.44 -8.00
N GLY A 8 4.86 -14.66 -8.21
CA GLY A 8 5.91 -14.33 -7.24
C GLY A 8 6.00 -12.83 -6.93
N LEU A 9 5.77 -11.97 -7.93
CA LEU A 9 5.70 -10.52 -7.72
C LEU A 9 4.49 -10.13 -6.88
N TYR A 10 3.30 -10.69 -7.15
CA TYR A 10 2.11 -10.47 -6.31
C TYR A 10 2.32 -10.94 -4.86
N ALA A 11 2.97 -12.09 -4.65
CA ALA A 11 3.32 -12.55 -3.31
C ALA A 11 4.31 -11.62 -2.60
N SER A 12 5.25 -11.01 -3.35
CA SER A 12 6.19 -10.02 -2.82
C SER A 12 5.47 -8.74 -2.39
N VAL A 13 4.50 -8.26 -3.18
CA VAL A 13 3.66 -7.11 -2.80
C VAL A 13 2.88 -7.41 -1.52
N VAL A 14 2.29 -8.60 -1.40
CA VAL A 14 1.58 -9.02 -0.16
C VAL A 14 2.52 -8.93 1.04
N SER A 15 3.73 -9.48 0.93
CA SER A 15 4.74 -9.43 2.01
C SER A 15 5.12 -7.99 2.40
N ILE A 16 5.30 -7.09 1.42
CA ILE A 16 5.60 -5.68 1.70
C ILE A 16 4.42 -5.00 2.40
N THR A 17 3.19 -5.23 1.94
CA THR A 17 2.00 -4.64 2.56
C THR A 17 1.75 -5.15 3.99
N GLU A 18 2.02 -6.43 4.27
CA GLU A 18 1.95 -6.99 5.62
C GLU A 18 3.02 -6.37 6.54
N GLN A 19 4.22 -6.10 6.01
CA GLN A 19 5.26 -5.35 6.72
C GLN A 19 4.85 -3.89 6.98
N MET A 20 4.17 -3.23 6.04
CA MET A 20 3.63 -1.88 6.25
C MET A 20 2.60 -1.87 7.38
N LEU A 21 1.75 -2.90 7.47
CA LEU A 21 0.81 -3.04 8.57
C LEU A 21 1.52 -3.24 9.91
N ALA A 22 2.57 -4.06 9.95
CA ALA A 22 3.39 -4.24 11.15
C ALA A 22 4.08 -2.94 11.58
N ALA A 23 4.68 -2.20 10.64
CA ALA A 23 5.30 -0.90 10.88
C ALA A 23 4.27 0.13 11.41
N THR A 24 3.07 0.16 10.82
CA THR A 24 1.96 1.00 11.29
C THR A 24 1.55 0.66 12.72
N LYS A 25 1.42 -0.64 13.05
CA LYS A 25 1.11 -1.11 14.42
C LYS A 25 2.22 -0.75 15.41
N ALA A 26 3.48 -0.78 14.98
CA ALA A 26 4.65 -0.38 15.76
C ALA A 26 4.87 1.14 15.83
N GLN A 27 4.07 1.94 15.10
CA GLN A 27 4.24 3.38 14.93
C GLN A 27 5.62 3.78 14.36
N ASP A 28 6.23 2.89 13.57
CA ASP A 28 7.51 3.10 12.92
C ASP A 28 7.30 3.76 11.55
N TRP A 29 7.17 5.09 11.57
CA TRP A 29 6.85 5.89 10.38
C TRP A 29 8.01 5.96 9.37
N ASP A 30 9.26 5.86 9.84
CA ASP A 30 10.45 5.84 8.97
C ASP A 30 10.52 4.52 8.19
N LEU A 31 10.21 3.41 8.84
CA LEU A 31 10.07 2.12 8.17
C LEU A 31 8.88 2.10 7.21
N LEU A 32 7.75 2.74 7.58
CA LEU A 32 6.57 2.82 6.71
C LEU A 32 6.86 3.56 5.39
N GLU A 33 7.57 4.69 5.46
CA GLU A 33 7.98 5.47 4.26
C GLU A 33 8.88 4.66 3.32
N LYS A 34 9.84 3.90 3.88
CA LYS A 34 10.71 3.01 3.09
C LYS A 34 9.93 1.90 2.41
N LEU A 35 9.03 1.25 3.15
CA LEU A 35 8.20 0.17 2.62
C LEU A 35 7.21 0.66 1.55
N GLU A 36 6.75 1.91 1.63
CA GLU A 36 5.92 2.53 0.59
C GLU A 36 6.69 2.68 -0.73
N ALA A 37 7.94 3.14 -0.68
CA ALA A 37 8.80 3.24 -1.86
C ALA A 37 9.08 1.86 -2.49
N ASP A 38 9.36 0.85 -1.65
CA ASP A 38 9.57 -0.53 -2.10
C ASP A 38 8.29 -1.12 -2.73
N CYS A 39 7.12 -0.82 -2.17
CA CYS A 39 5.84 -1.24 -2.71
C CYS A 39 5.58 -0.62 -4.09
N ALA A 40 5.84 0.69 -4.26
CA ALA A 40 5.66 1.40 -5.51
C ALA A 40 6.58 0.85 -6.64
N ALA A 41 7.83 0.52 -6.30
CA ALA A 41 8.75 -0.15 -7.22
C ALA A 41 8.21 -1.53 -7.63
N CYS A 42 7.81 -2.35 -6.66
CA CYS A 42 7.30 -3.69 -6.92
C CYS A 42 6.00 -3.68 -7.76
N MET A 43 5.09 -2.73 -7.53
CA MET A 43 3.87 -2.57 -8.34
C MET A 43 4.16 -2.18 -9.80
N THR A 44 5.23 -1.44 -10.04
CA THR A 44 5.67 -1.09 -11.40
C THR A 44 6.09 -2.34 -12.16
N ASP A 45 6.87 -3.21 -11.54
CA ASP A 45 7.30 -4.49 -12.11
C ASP A 45 6.12 -5.44 -12.36
N VAL A 46 5.18 -5.51 -11.40
CA VAL A 46 3.93 -6.26 -11.57
C VAL A 46 3.18 -5.79 -12.82
N ARG A 47 2.99 -4.47 -12.99
CA ARG A 47 2.24 -3.90 -14.12
C ARG A 47 2.90 -4.20 -15.47
N SER A 48 4.23 -4.13 -15.52
CA SER A 48 5.01 -4.44 -16.72
C SER A 48 4.99 -5.92 -17.09
N MET A 49 4.90 -6.82 -16.10
CA MET A 49 4.83 -8.27 -16.31
C MET A 49 3.41 -8.78 -16.58
N ASP A 50 2.40 -8.19 -15.93
CA ASP A 50 1.00 -8.62 -16.02
C ASP A 50 0.44 -8.45 -17.44
N SER A 51 0.78 -7.32 -18.08
CA SER A 51 0.41 -7.03 -19.48
C SER A 51 0.97 -8.03 -20.50
N LYS A 52 2.03 -8.78 -20.15
CA LYS A 52 2.74 -9.70 -21.05
C LYS A 52 2.45 -11.18 -20.76
N THR A 53 1.64 -11.48 -19.76
CA THR A 53 1.52 -12.83 -19.21
C THR A 53 0.11 -13.38 -19.37
N ARG A 54 -0.03 -14.49 -20.09
CA ARG A 54 -1.28 -15.26 -20.14
C ARG A 54 -1.33 -16.19 -18.92
N LEU A 55 -2.22 -15.89 -17.99
CA LEU A 55 -2.50 -16.71 -16.82
C LEU A 55 -3.53 -17.78 -17.16
N THR A 56 -3.32 -18.99 -16.63
CA THR A 56 -4.33 -20.05 -16.63
C THR A 56 -5.43 -19.77 -15.60
N GLY A 57 -6.54 -20.50 -15.65
CA GLY A 57 -7.66 -20.28 -14.74
C GLY A 57 -7.31 -20.47 -13.26
N ASP A 58 -6.33 -21.32 -12.95
CA ASP A 58 -5.84 -21.51 -11.56
C ASP A 58 -4.95 -20.36 -11.09
N GLU A 59 -4.04 -19.92 -11.95
CA GLU A 59 -3.16 -18.78 -11.68
C GLU A 59 -3.94 -17.47 -11.54
N LEU A 60 -5.04 -17.30 -12.26
CA LEU A 60 -5.93 -16.16 -12.09
C LEU A 60 -6.59 -16.16 -10.71
N ARG A 61 -7.04 -17.32 -10.21
CA ARG A 61 -7.59 -17.45 -8.85
C ARG A 61 -6.55 -17.11 -7.78
N GLN A 62 -5.31 -17.57 -7.96
CA GLN A 62 -4.22 -17.24 -7.05
C GLN A 62 -3.91 -15.74 -7.05
N LYS A 63 -3.85 -15.12 -8.24
CA LYS A 63 -3.69 -13.67 -8.38
C LYS A 63 -4.79 -12.89 -7.66
N ILE A 64 -6.06 -13.29 -7.83
CA ILE A 64 -7.20 -12.65 -7.14
C ILE A 64 -7.02 -12.76 -5.63
N SER A 65 -6.66 -13.94 -5.10
CA SER A 65 -6.41 -14.12 -3.67
C SER A 65 -5.31 -13.21 -3.13
N TYR A 66 -4.23 -12.98 -3.87
CA TYR A 66 -3.19 -12.03 -3.48
C TYR A 66 -3.69 -10.58 -3.46
N ILE A 67 -4.48 -10.18 -4.46
CA ILE A 67 -5.07 -8.84 -4.52
C ILE A 67 -6.03 -8.60 -3.34
N GLU A 68 -6.86 -9.59 -3.00
CA GLU A 68 -7.77 -9.50 -1.85
C GLU A 68 -7.00 -9.30 -0.53
N ARG A 69 -5.88 -10.00 -0.36
CA ARG A 69 -5.00 -9.84 0.83
C ARG A 69 -4.38 -8.45 0.90
N ILE A 70 -3.90 -7.91 -0.23
CA ILE A 70 -3.37 -6.54 -0.31
C ILE A 70 -4.45 -5.55 0.13
N LEU A 71 -5.65 -5.63 -0.47
CA LEU A 71 -6.76 -4.72 -0.15
C LEU A 71 -7.23 -4.81 1.31
N ALA A 72 -7.26 -6.02 1.89
CA ALA A 72 -7.59 -6.21 3.30
C ALA A 72 -6.55 -5.55 4.21
N THR A 73 -5.27 -5.72 3.87
CA THR A 73 -4.14 -5.13 4.61
C THR A 73 -4.16 -3.60 4.52
N ASP A 74 -4.38 -3.04 3.32
CA ASP A 74 -4.54 -1.59 3.12
C ASP A 74 -5.70 -1.00 3.92
N LYS A 75 -6.79 -1.77 4.06
CA LYS A 75 -7.95 -1.36 4.88
C LYS A 75 -7.57 -1.34 6.36
N GLU A 76 -6.84 -2.33 6.86
CA GLU A 76 -6.34 -2.33 8.24
C GLU A 76 -5.37 -1.18 8.50
N ILE A 77 -4.45 -0.91 7.57
CA ILE A 77 -3.54 0.25 7.67
C ILE A 77 -4.37 1.52 7.77
N ARG A 78 -5.33 1.75 6.85
CA ARG A 78 -6.24 2.91 6.89
C ARG A 78 -7.02 3.01 8.18
N TYR A 79 -7.56 1.91 8.68
CA TYR A 79 -8.29 1.89 9.96
C TYR A 79 -7.40 2.27 11.15
N LEU A 80 -6.13 1.85 11.15
CA LEU A 80 -5.17 2.26 12.16
C LEU A 80 -4.77 3.72 11.98
N VAL A 81 -4.69 4.19 10.73
CA VAL A 81 -4.19 5.54 10.44
C VAL A 81 -5.23 6.67 10.49
N GLU A 82 -6.48 6.40 10.18
CA GLU A 82 -7.57 7.38 10.20
C GLU A 82 -7.77 8.07 11.56
N PRO A 83 -7.82 7.33 12.69
CA PRO A 83 -8.11 7.93 13.99
C PRO A 83 -7.02 8.91 14.47
N TRP A 84 -5.73 8.59 14.26
CA TRP A 84 -4.66 9.49 14.66
C TRP A 84 -4.56 10.70 13.73
N MET A 85 -4.92 10.57 12.45
CA MET A 85 -4.99 11.71 11.53
C MET A 85 -6.12 12.70 11.90
N VAL A 86 -7.28 12.21 12.34
CA VAL A 86 -8.36 13.06 12.88
C VAL A 86 -7.89 13.78 14.14
N LYS A 87 -7.22 13.07 15.06
CA LYS A 87 -6.68 13.64 16.30
C LYS A 87 -5.57 14.67 16.03
N LEU A 88 -4.67 14.37 15.10
CA LEU A 88 -3.58 15.24 14.67
C LEU A 88 -4.15 16.49 13.98
N SER A 89 -5.11 16.33 13.07
CA SER A 89 -5.83 17.46 12.44
C SER A 89 -6.53 18.34 13.47
N GLY A 90 -7.11 17.77 14.52
CA GLY A 90 -7.63 18.52 15.66
C GLY A 90 -6.55 19.33 16.41
N LEU A 91 -5.37 18.75 16.61
CA LEU A 91 -4.22 19.38 17.28
C LEU A 91 -3.49 20.44 16.41
N ILE A 92 -3.52 20.30 15.09
CA ILE A 92 -2.95 21.28 14.15
C ILE A 92 -3.95 22.38 13.82
N ASN A 93 -5.24 22.09 13.81
CA ASN A 93 -6.26 23.13 13.68
C ASN A 93 -6.26 24.05 14.92
N SER A 94 -5.78 23.57 16.07
CA SER A 94 -5.50 24.40 17.24
C SER A 94 -4.11 25.07 17.23
N THR A 95 -3.15 24.57 16.45
CA THR A 95 -1.77 25.10 16.39
C THR A 95 -1.40 25.43 14.94
N GLY A 96 -1.56 26.70 14.54
CA GLY A 96 -1.59 27.21 13.16
C GLY A 96 -0.37 26.99 12.24
N ASN A 97 0.10 25.76 12.07
CA ASN A 97 1.20 25.38 11.18
C ASN A 97 0.67 24.50 10.03
N LYS A 98 -0.08 25.13 9.13
CA LYS A 98 -0.86 24.49 8.05
C LYS A 98 -0.06 23.96 6.86
N GLN A 99 1.26 24.16 6.80
CA GLN A 99 1.97 24.10 5.51
C GLN A 99 2.72 22.80 5.21
N LYS A 100 3.07 21.97 6.21
CA LYS A 100 3.88 20.76 5.94
C LYS A 100 3.07 19.48 5.74
N LEU A 101 1.86 19.41 6.28
CA LEU A 101 1.06 18.17 6.28
C LEU A 101 0.15 18.05 5.07
N HIS A 102 -0.18 19.18 4.45
CA HIS A 102 -0.96 19.18 3.21
C HIS A 102 -0.16 18.60 2.02
N HIS A 103 1.17 18.59 2.09
CA HIS A 103 2.00 18.11 0.97
C HIS A 103 2.15 16.59 0.94
N ALA A 104 2.03 15.91 2.08
CA ALA A 104 2.11 14.45 2.16
C ALA A 104 0.76 13.75 1.90
N TYR A 105 -0.37 14.41 2.20
CA TYR A 105 -1.71 13.79 2.08
C TYR A 105 -2.78 14.67 1.41
N GLY A 106 -2.43 15.86 0.94
CA GLY A 106 -3.34 16.77 0.25
C GLY A 106 -2.96 16.93 -1.21
N ASN A 107 -3.37 15.98 -2.07
CA ASN A 107 -3.98 16.27 -3.39
C ASN A 107 -4.29 14.96 -4.15
N SER A 108 -5.49 14.43 -3.97
CA SER A 108 -6.23 13.83 -5.09
C SER A 108 -7.63 14.41 -5.07
N PRO A 109 -7.89 15.50 -5.81
CA PRO A 109 -9.24 15.91 -6.11
C PRO A 109 -9.77 14.92 -7.14
N GLY A 110 -10.87 14.27 -6.82
CA GLY A 110 -11.67 13.59 -7.82
C GLY A 110 -12.21 14.59 -8.83
N HIS A 111 -11.95 14.36 -10.11
CA HIS A 111 -12.95 14.26 -11.17
C HIS A 111 -12.29 13.70 -12.44
#